data_AF-A0A8J9X2E8-F1
#
_entry.id   AF-A0A8J9X2E8-F1
#
_cell.length_a   1.000
_cell.length_b   1.000
_cell.length_c   1.000
_cell.angle_alpha   90.00
_cell.angle_beta   90.00
_cell.angle_gamma   90.00
#
_symmetry.space_group_name_H-M   'P 1'
#
loop_
_entity.id
_entity.type
_entity.pdbx_description
1 polymer ?
#
loop_
_entity_poly.entity_id
_entity_poly.type
_entity_poly.pdbx_seq_one_letter_code
_entity_poly.pdbx_strand_id
1 'polypeptide(L)' 'GPACWSEEGLGQLMDAGMNVARFNFSHGDHEGHGKVLERLRKVAKEKKRNI' A
#
# COMPACT_ATOMS: atom_id res chain seq x y z
N GLY A 1 1.67 -0.80 -7.96
CA GLY A 1 1.73 0.47 -8.71
C GLY A 1 0.35 1.13 -8.71
N PRO A 2 0.11 2.20 -9.47
CA PRO A 2 -1.12 3.00 -9.41
C PRO A 2 -2.42 2.18 -9.46
N ALA A 3 -2.42 1.08 -10.22
CA ALA A 3 -3.56 0.14 -10.33
C ALA A 3 -4.01 -0.49 -8.99
N CYS A 4 -3.18 -0.54 -7.96
CA CYS A 4 -3.48 -1.19 -6.68
C CYS A 4 -3.26 -0.27 -5.47
N TRP A 5 -3.18 1.05 -5.68
CA TRP A 5 -2.86 2.05 -4.65
C TRP A 5 -4.08 2.67 -3.95
N SER A 6 -5.29 2.21 -4.30
CA SER A 6 -6.50 2.47 -3.52
C SER A 6 -6.47 1.67 -2.21
N GLU A 7 -7.17 2.15 -1.19
CA GLU A 7 -7.31 1.43 0.08
C GLU A 7 -7.91 0.03 -0.14
N GLU A 8 -8.91 -0.07 -1.02
CA GLU A 8 -9.54 -1.34 -1.40
C GLU A 8 -8.53 -2.30 -2.06
N GLY A 9 -7.76 -1.82 -3.03
CA GLY A 9 -6.76 -2.64 -3.72
C GLY A 9 -5.64 -3.11 -2.78
N LEU A 10 -5.16 -2.23 -1.90
CA LEU A 10 -4.20 -2.59 -0.86
C LEU A 10 -4.80 -3.62 0.11
N GLY A 11 -6.07 -3.47 0.47
CA GLY A 11 -6.80 -4.41 1.32
C GLY A 11 -6.91 -5.80 0.69
N GLN A 12 -7.31 -5.87 -0.58
CA GLN A 12 -7.39 -7.12 -1.34
C GLN A 12 -6.03 -7.81 -1.44
N LEU A 13 -4.96 -7.05 -1.70
CA LEU A 13 -3.60 -7.60 -1.73
C LEU A 13 -3.17 -8.17 -0.38
N MET A 14 -3.49 -7.48 0.73
CA MET A 14 -3.24 -8.00 2.06
C MET A 14 -4.02 -9.29 2.31
N ASP A 15 -5.32 -9.32 1.98
CA ASP A 15 -6.14 -10.52 2.14
C ASP A 15 -5.64 -11.69 1.30
N ALA A 16 -5.10 -11.41 0.11
CA ALA A 16 -4.44 -12.38 -0.77
C ALA A 16 -3.06 -12.85 -0.26
N GLY A 17 -2.54 -12.26 0.84
CA GLY A 17 -1.31 -12.70 1.47
C GLY A 17 -0.10 -11.81 1.23
N MET A 18 -0.26 -10.56 0.76
CA MET A 18 0.86 -9.61 0.68
C MET A 18 1.48 -9.37 2.06
N ASN A 19 2.82 -9.42 2.14
CA ASN A 19 3.60 -9.14 3.37
C ASN A 19 4.51 -7.91 3.25
N VAL A 20 4.86 -7.50 2.04
CA VAL A 20 5.80 -6.40 1.79
C VAL A 20 5.25 -5.53 0.66
N ALA A 21 5.21 -4.22 0.88
CA ALA A 21 4.89 -3.24 -0.15
C ALA A 21 6.18 -2.64 -0.72
N ARG A 22 6.42 -2.85 -2.02
CA ARG A 22 7.58 -2.26 -2.73
C ARG A 22 7.21 -0.92 -3.36
N PHE A 23 7.91 0.13 -2.97
CA PHE A 23 7.88 1.44 -3.62
C PHE A 23 9.04 1.54 -4.59
N ASN A 24 8.73 1.63 -5.89
CA ASN A 24 9.74 1.73 -6.93
C ASN A 24 10.04 3.20 -7.24
N PHE A 25 11.07 3.77 -6.61
CA PHE A 25 11.45 5.18 -6.77
C PHE A 25 12.04 5.54 -8.14
N SER A 26 12.29 4.56 -9.01
CA SER A 26 12.60 4.85 -10.43
C SER A 26 11.41 5.47 -11.18
N HIS A 27 10.20 5.38 -10.62
CA HIS A 27 8.98 5.97 -11.18
C HIS A 27 8.13 6.64 -10.09
N GLY A 28 7.42 7.71 -10.46
CA GLY A 28 6.57 8.49 -9.54
C GLY A 28 7.36 9.52 -8.73
N ASP A 29 6.64 10.31 -7.93
CA ASP A 29 7.19 11.36 -7.07
C ASP A 29 7.07 10.97 -5.57
N HIS A 30 7.82 11.70 -4.73
CA HIS A 30 7.85 11.45 -3.29
C HIS A 30 6.48 11.65 -2.62
N GLU A 31 5.70 12.63 -3.09
CA GLU A 31 4.39 12.95 -2.51
C GLU A 31 3.38 11.82 -2.75
N GLY A 32 3.33 11.30 -3.97
CA GLY A 32 2.49 10.18 -4.38
C GLY A 32 2.83 8.90 -3.62
N HIS A 33 4.13 8.57 -3.53
CA HIS A 33 4.57 7.43 -2.70
C HIS A 33 4.20 7.61 -1.23
N GLY A 34 4.30 8.84 -0.70
CA GLY A 34 3.87 9.20 0.66
C GLY A 34 2.38 8.95 0.90
N LYS A 35 1.51 9.44 0.01
CA LYS A 35 0.05 9.20 0.10
C LYS A 35 -0.30 7.71 0.09
N VAL A 36 0.43 6.91 -0.68
CA VAL A 36 0.23 5.47 -0.75
C VAL A 36 0.70 4.78 0.54
N LEU A 37 1.81 5.22 1.12
CA LEU A 37 2.29 4.73 2.41
C LEU A 37 1.30 5.01 3.54
N GLU A 38 0.68 6.19 3.56
CA GLU A 38 -0.37 6.54 4.53
C GLU A 38 -1.57 5.59 4.42
N ARG A 39 -2.07 5.36 3.20
CA ARG A 39 -3.15 4.40 2.94
C ARG A 39 -2.77 2.98 3.35
N LEU A 40 -1.56 2.54 3.02
CA LEU A 40 -1.05 1.22 3.39
C LEU A 40 -1.08 1.03 4.91
N ARG A 41 -0.56 2.01 5.67
CA ARG A 41 -0.55 1.96 7.15
C ARG A 41 -1.95 1.97 7.74
N LYS A 42 -2.86 2.76 7.17
CA LYS A 42 -4.26 2.80 7.58
C LYS A 42 -4.93 1.43 7.41
N VAL A 43 -4.83 0.85 6.22
CA VAL A 43 -5.43 -0.46 5.90
C VAL A 43 -4.77 -1.58 6.72
N ALA A 44 -3.45 -1.54 6.92
CA ALA A 44 -2.73 -2.50 7.75
C ALA A 44 -3.23 -2.47 9.21
N LYS A 45 -3.45 -1.27 9.76
CA LYS A 45 -4.00 -1.08 11.10
C LYS A 45 -5.42 -1.61 11.22
N GLU A 46 -6.27 -1.33 10.24
CA GLU A 46 -7.66 -1.83 10.19
C GLU A 46 -7.71 -3.36 10.14
N LYS A 47 -6.83 -3.97 9.33
CA LYS A 47 -6.73 -5.43 9.19
C LYS A 47 -5.89 -6.13 10.27
N LYS A 48 -5.33 -5.37 11.21
CA LYS A 48 -4.43 -5.87 12.27
C LYS A 48 -3.26 -6.70 11.72
N ARG A 49 -2.67 -6.24 10.60
CA ARG A 49 -1.52 -6.88 9.96
C ARG A 49 -0.26 -6.04 10.15
N ASN A 50 0.87 -6.72 10.32
CA ASN A 50 2.18 -6.10 10.30
C ASN A 50 2.75 -6.19 8.87
N ILE A 51 2.79 -5.05 8.19
CA ILE A 51 3.36 -4.81 6.86
C ILE A 51 4.16 -3.51 6.91
#